data_AF-A0A1I8HZ52-F1
#
_entry.id   AF-A0A1I8HZ52-F1
#
_cell.length_a   1.000
_cell.length_b   1.000
_cell.length_c   1.000
_cell.angle_alpha   90.00
_cell.angle_beta   90.00
_cell.angle_gamma   90.00
#
_symmetry.space_group_name_H-M   'P 1'
#
loop_
_entity.id
_entity.type
_entity.pdbx_description
1 polymer ?
#
loop_
_entity_poly.entity_id
_entity_poly.type
_entity_poly.pdbx_seq_one_letter_code
_entity_poly.pdbx_strand_id
1 'polypeptide(L)'
;MVFVNLGAIEVFIKERVIFIHENSSGFYRVSVYFLAKIFCDMLPIKTLPVVLFMPIVYFMSRLKLDAGAFFFYELNLVLATCAACGVAFFVSASVSVFGIANIFISIIYVFMMVFGGFLMNISSMGDWLAWCKYFSVFNYAYAGLKSGYVVLSDQQIAYKTGWDLWSNEFGMLLITMFFLALCYIQLRRIKKYK
;
A
#
# COMPACT_ATOMS: atom_id res chain seq x y z
N MET A 1 -3.53 7.10 -6.22
CA MET A 1 -3.40 5.67 -5.86
C MET A 1 -3.76 5.39 -4.42
N VAL A 2 -2.95 5.81 -3.45
CA VAL A 2 -3.13 5.47 -2.02
C VAL A 2 -4.51 5.86 -1.48
N PHE A 3 -5.01 7.07 -1.78
CA PHE A 3 -6.34 7.52 -1.35
C PHE A 3 -7.52 6.82 -2.04
N VAL A 4 -7.32 6.15 -3.18
CA VAL A 4 -8.37 5.33 -3.82
C VAL A 4 -8.66 4.07 -2.98
N ASN A 5 -7.74 3.70 -2.10
CA ASN A 5 -7.89 2.56 -1.20
C ASN A 5 -8.75 2.85 0.03
N LEU A 6 -9.27 4.07 0.21
CA LEU A 6 -10.22 4.39 1.28
C LEU A 6 -11.47 3.49 1.20
N GLY A 7 -11.91 3.13 -0.01
CA GLY A 7 -13.02 2.19 -0.19
C GLY A 7 -12.73 0.75 0.30
N ALA A 8 -11.45 0.36 0.46
CA ALA A 8 -11.10 -0.96 1.00
C ALA A 8 -11.43 -1.10 2.50
N ILE A 9 -11.69 0.01 3.19
CA ILE A 9 -11.98 0.03 4.62
C ILE A 9 -13.35 -0.54 4.94
N GLU A 10 -14.27 -0.46 3.98
CA GLU A 10 -15.61 -0.98 4.17
C GLU A 10 -15.66 -2.51 4.16
N VAL A 11 -14.66 -3.17 3.57
CA VAL A 11 -14.65 -4.62 3.32
C VAL A 11 -14.86 -5.42 4.60
N PHE A 12 -13.99 -5.28 5.60
CA PHE A 12 -14.14 -6.06 6.84
C PHE A 12 -15.19 -5.47 7.78
N ILE A 13 -15.52 -4.19 7.66
CA ILE A 13 -16.52 -3.53 8.50
C ILE A 13 -17.93 -4.03 8.16
N LYS A 14 -18.29 -4.04 6.86
CA LYS A 14 -19.63 -4.46 6.42
C LYS A 14 -19.88 -5.93 6.67
N GLU A 15 -18.89 -6.78 6.44
CA GLU A 15 -19.05 -8.24 6.54
C GLU A 15 -18.72 -8.79 7.93
N ARG A 16 -18.35 -7.93 8.90
CA ARG A 16 -17.91 -8.36 10.23
C ARG A 16 -18.93 -9.25 10.94
N VAL A 17 -20.22 -8.88 10.85
CA VAL A 17 -21.31 -9.60 11.52
C VAL A 17 -21.47 -10.99 10.93
N ILE A 18 -21.45 -11.10 9.61
CA ILE A 18 -21.55 -12.36 8.86
C ILE A 18 -20.34 -13.24 9.18
N PHE A 19 -19.14 -12.67 9.13
CA PHE A 19 -17.90 -13.37 9.46
C PHE A 19 -17.91 -13.99 10.87
N ILE A 20 -18.36 -13.25 11.89
CA ILE A 20 -18.44 -13.77 13.27
C ILE A 20 -19.44 -14.92 13.34
N HIS A 21 -20.59 -14.80 12.68
CA HIS A 21 -21.62 -15.84 12.65
C HIS A 21 -21.15 -17.12 11.95
N GLU A 22 -20.60 -17.01 10.75
CA GLU A 22 -20.16 -18.16 9.94
C GLU A 22 -18.93 -18.84 10.54
N ASN A 23 -17.98 -18.07 11.06
CA ASN A 23 -16.81 -18.65 11.72
C ASN A 23 -17.21 -19.32 13.04
N SER A 24 -18.10 -18.74 13.85
CA SER A 24 -18.51 -19.38 15.13
C SER A 24 -19.31 -20.66 14.90
N SER A 25 -20.04 -20.74 13.78
CA SER A 25 -20.78 -21.93 13.35
C SER A 25 -19.90 -22.98 12.65
N GLY A 26 -18.62 -22.69 12.42
CA GLY A 26 -17.65 -23.65 11.88
C GLY A 26 -17.61 -23.78 10.36
N PHE A 27 -18.22 -22.85 9.60
CA PHE A 27 -18.23 -22.93 8.12
C PHE A 27 -16.83 -22.82 7.50
N TYR A 28 -15.97 -21.95 8.04
CA TYR A 28 -14.60 -21.77 7.55
C TYR A 28 -13.65 -21.24 8.63
N ARG A 29 -12.34 -21.42 8.39
CA ARG A 29 -11.26 -20.86 9.22
C ARG A 29 -10.98 -19.41 8.83
N VAL A 30 -10.51 -18.61 9.80
CA VAL A 30 -10.10 -17.21 9.58
C VAL A 30 -9.09 -17.05 8.44
N SER A 31 -8.18 -18.01 8.25
CA SER A 31 -7.18 -17.97 7.16
C SER A 31 -7.83 -18.05 5.78
N VAL A 32 -8.86 -18.88 5.60
CA VAL A 32 -9.54 -19.06 4.32
C VAL A 32 -10.31 -17.79 3.97
N TYR A 33 -11.02 -17.23 4.94
CA TYR A 33 -11.71 -15.94 4.78
C TYR A 33 -10.75 -14.81 4.42
N PHE A 34 -9.65 -14.68 5.15
CA PHE A 34 -8.64 -13.65 4.92
C PHE A 34 -8.00 -13.74 3.52
N LEU A 35 -7.59 -14.94 3.11
CA LEU A 35 -7.01 -15.15 1.78
C LEU A 35 -8.03 -14.85 0.69
N ALA A 36 -9.26 -15.36 0.81
CA ALA A 36 -10.32 -15.09 -0.16
C ALA A 36 -10.56 -13.58 -0.32
N LYS A 37 -10.59 -12.83 0.79
CA LYS A 37 -10.74 -11.38 0.75
C LYS A 37 -9.58 -10.66 0.09
N ILE A 38 -8.35 -11.06 0.39
CA ILE A 38 -7.18 -10.50 -0.32
C ILE A 38 -7.27 -10.77 -1.81
N PHE A 39 -7.53 -12.01 -2.22
CA PHE A 39 -7.58 -12.36 -3.64
C PHE A 39 -8.72 -11.65 -4.38
N CYS A 40 -9.91 -11.54 -3.79
CA CYS A 40 -11.08 -10.93 -4.44
C CYS A 40 -11.05 -9.39 -4.43
N ASP A 41 -10.62 -8.77 -3.32
CA ASP A 41 -10.63 -7.30 -3.21
C ASP A 41 -9.32 -6.67 -3.66
N MET A 42 -8.17 -7.27 -3.34
CA MET A 42 -6.87 -6.66 -3.65
C MET A 42 -6.56 -6.73 -5.16
N LEU A 43 -6.76 -7.89 -5.80
CA LEU A 43 -6.37 -8.09 -7.19
C LEU A 43 -7.39 -7.49 -8.19
N PRO A 44 -8.65 -7.98 -8.30
CA PRO A 44 -9.63 -7.42 -9.23
C PRO A 44 -9.97 -5.95 -8.98
N ILE A 45 -10.21 -5.55 -7.72
CA ILE A 45 -10.80 -4.23 -7.46
C ILE A 45 -9.74 -3.14 -7.38
N LYS A 46 -8.50 -3.47 -6.96
CA LYS A 46 -7.45 -2.45 -6.72
C LYS A 46 -6.30 -2.54 -7.71
N THR A 47 -5.79 -3.74 -8.00
CA THR A 47 -4.69 -3.90 -8.96
C THR A 47 -5.15 -3.71 -10.41
N LEU A 48 -6.30 -4.25 -10.81
CA LEU A 48 -6.75 -4.16 -12.21
C LEU A 48 -6.96 -2.71 -12.69
N PRO A 49 -7.61 -1.79 -11.93
CA PRO A 49 -7.73 -0.40 -12.37
C PRO A 49 -6.39 0.32 -12.48
N VAL A 50 -5.41 -0.03 -11.65
CA VAL A 50 -4.05 0.50 -11.74
C VAL A 50 -3.41 0.09 -13.06
N VAL A 51 -3.42 -1.22 -13.35
CA VAL A 51 -2.83 -1.79 -14.57
C VAL A 51 -3.48 -1.29 -15.85
N LEU A 52 -4.76 -0.92 -15.81
CA LEU A 52 -5.46 -0.41 -16.99
C LEU A 52 -5.35 1.11 -17.16
N PHE A 53 -5.38 1.88 -16.06
CA PHE A 53 -5.45 3.33 -16.13
C PHE A 53 -4.07 3.99 -16.16
N MET A 54 -3.08 3.43 -15.47
CA MET A 54 -1.76 4.05 -15.34
C MET A 54 -0.89 4.02 -16.59
N PRO A 55 -1.02 3.03 -17.48
CA PRO A 55 -0.38 3.12 -18.79
C PRO A 55 -0.79 4.35 -19.58
N ILE A 56 -2.07 4.75 -19.50
CA ILE A 56 -2.56 5.97 -20.17
C ILE A 56 -1.83 7.20 -19.62
N VAL A 57 -1.73 7.29 -18.30
CA VAL A 57 -1.01 8.40 -17.63
C VAL A 57 0.47 8.40 -18.03
N TYR A 58 1.12 7.23 -18.09
CA TYR A 58 2.51 7.10 -18.50
C TYR A 58 2.78 7.71 -19.88
N PHE A 59 1.97 7.37 -20.87
CA PHE A 59 2.11 7.88 -22.23
C PHE A 59 1.70 9.37 -22.34
N MET A 60 0.69 9.81 -21.59
CA MET A 60 0.27 11.22 -21.56
C MET A 60 1.34 12.13 -20.95
N SER A 61 2.00 11.67 -19.89
CA SER A 61 3.07 12.40 -19.21
C SER A 61 4.40 12.38 -19.99
N ARG A 62 4.45 11.71 -21.15
CA ARG A 62 5.64 11.60 -22.03
C ARG A 62 6.88 11.10 -21.28
N LEU A 63 6.70 10.07 -20.46
CA LEU A 63 7.83 9.38 -19.82
C LEU A 63 8.66 8.62 -20.87
N LYS A 64 9.82 8.13 -20.45
CA LYS A 64 10.77 7.41 -21.30
C LYS A 64 10.10 6.25 -22.06
N LEU A 65 10.17 6.25 -23.39
CA LEU A 65 9.59 5.19 -24.23
C LEU A 65 10.48 3.95 -24.28
N ASP A 66 10.68 3.31 -23.13
CA ASP A 66 11.46 2.08 -22.98
C ASP A 66 10.60 1.03 -22.24
N ALA A 67 10.57 -0.20 -22.76
CA ALA A 67 9.72 -1.26 -22.21
C ALA A 67 10.10 -1.59 -20.76
N GLY A 68 11.41 -1.60 -20.45
CA GLY A 68 11.89 -1.83 -19.08
C GLY A 68 11.41 -0.74 -18.10
N ALA A 69 11.46 0.52 -18.52
CA ALA A 69 11.01 1.65 -17.71
C ALA A 69 9.49 1.64 -17.49
N PHE A 70 8.72 1.23 -18.50
CA PHE A 70 7.27 1.09 -18.39
C PHE A 70 6.87 0.00 -17.39
N PHE A 71 7.42 -1.21 -17.50
CA PHE A 71 7.08 -2.29 -16.57
C PHE A 71 7.54 -2.01 -15.14
N PHE A 72 8.68 -1.33 -14.97
CA PHE A 72 9.14 -0.91 -13.64
C PHE A 72 8.21 0.14 -13.01
N TYR A 73 7.77 1.13 -13.80
CA TYR A 73 6.77 2.12 -13.37
C TYR A 73 5.47 1.44 -12.93
N GLU A 74 4.95 0.52 -13.75
CA GLU A 74 3.71 -0.20 -13.45
C GLU A 74 3.84 -1.06 -12.19
N LEU A 75 4.96 -1.78 -12.04
CA LEU A 75 5.25 -2.57 -10.85
C LEU A 75 5.32 -1.72 -9.57
N ASN A 76 6.03 -0.59 -9.61
CA ASN A 76 6.13 0.33 -8.48
C ASN A 76 4.75 0.80 -8.01
N LEU A 77 3.89 1.14 -8.97
CA LEU A 77 2.54 1.62 -8.71
C LEU A 77 1.60 0.53 -8.17
N VAL A 78 1.68 -0.68 -8.71
CA VAL A 78 0.95 -1.84 -8.18
C VAL A 78 1.38 -2.11 -6.74
N LEU A 79 2.69 -2.13 -6.46
CA LEU A 79 3.22 -2.36 -5.12
C LEU A 79 2.83 -1.27 -4.13
N ALA A 80 2.88 0.00 -4.52
CA ALA A 80 2.41 1.10 -3.69
C ALA A 80 0.92 0.99 -3.37
N THR A 81 0.10 0.56 -4.33
CA THR A 81 -1.33 0.30 -4.13
C THR A 81 -1.56 -0.87 -3.18
N CYS A 82 -0.82 -1.97 -3.36
CA CYS A 82 -0.85 -3.13 -2.48
C CYS A 82 -0.51 -2.77 -1.03
N ALA A 83 0.55 -1.98 -0.83
CA ALA A 83 0.98 -1.53 0.50
C ALA A 83 -0.09 -0.66 1.17
N ALA A 84 -0.66 0.29 0.43
CA ALA A 84 -1.77 1.11 0.92
C ALA A 84 -3.01 0.27 1.26
N CYS A 85 -3.39 -0.68 0.40
CA CYS A 85 -4.48 -1.63 0.69
C CYS A 85 -4.22 -2.41 1.98
N GLY A 86 -2.98 -2.86 2.21
CA GLY A 86 -2.60 -3.54 3.46
C GLY A 86 -2.90 -2.70 4.70
N VAL A 87 -2.53 -1.42 4.68
CA VAL A 87 -2.83 -0.47 5.77
C VAL A 87 -4.34 -0.29 5.94
N ALA A 88 -5.08 -0.10 4.84
CA ALA A 88 -6.53 0.04 4.87
C ALA A 88 -7.24 -1.20 5.45
N PHE A 89 -6.80 -2.40 5.06
CA PHE A 89 -7.31 -3.66 5.58
C PHE A 89 -7.02 -3.82 7.07
N PHE A 90 -5.82 -3.44 7.53
CA PHE A 90 -5.51 -3.45 8.96
C PHE A 90 -6.45 -2.53 9.75
N VAL A 91 -6.65 -1.29 9.30
CA VAL A 91 -7.58 -0.35 9.96
C VAL A 91 -9.01 -0.86 9.94
N SER A 92 -9.45 -1.42 8.80
CA SER A 92 -10.77 -2.05 8.62
C SER A 92 -11.01 -3.22 9.59
N ALA A 93 -10.00 -4.06 9.83
CA ALA A 93 -10.10 -5.16 10.78
C ALA A 93 -10.13 -4.69 12.25
N SER A 94 -9.46 -3.57 12.54
CA SER A 94 -9.35 -3.01 13.89
C SER A 94 -10.59 -2.23 14.34
N VAL A 95 -11.21 -1.45 13.45
CA VAL A 95 -12.30 -0.52 13.80
C VAL A 95 -13.64 -1.05 13.29
N SER A 96 -14.70 -1.01 14.11
CA SER A 96 -16.07 -1.42 13.72
C SER A 96 -16.88 -0.34 13.02
N VAL A 97 -16.57 0.93 13.25
CA VAL A 97 -17.38 2.06 12.78
C VAL A 97 -16.71 2.69 11.58
N PHE A 98 -17.42 2.75 10.45
CA PHE A 98 -16.89 3.28 9.19
C PHE A 98 -16.37 4.71 9.32
N GLY A 99 -17.15 5.62 9.93
CA GLY A 99 -16.75 7.03 10.07
C GLY A 99 -15.44 7.20 10.84
N ILE A 100 -15.26 6.43 11.92
CA ILE A 100 -14.03 6.45 12.74
C ILE A 100 -12.86 5.88 11.91
N ALA A 101 -13.06 4.74 11.24
CA ALA A 101 -12.03 4.10 10.43
C ALA A 101 -11.53 5.01 9.29
N ASN A 102 -12.46 5.73 8.64
CA ASN A 102 -12.15 6.66 7.55
C ASN A 102 -11.36 7.91 8.01
N ILE A 103 -11.60 8.38 9.24
CA ILE A 103 -10.79 9.46 9.82
C ILE A 103 -9.37 8.94 10.13
N PHE A 104 -9.27 7.78 10.78
CA PHE A 104 -7.98 7.19 11.15
C PHE A 104 -7.07 6.90 9.96
N ILE A 105 -7.59 6.24 8.93
CA ILE A 105 -6.81 5.95 7.72
C ILE A 105 -6.32 7.24 7.04
N SER A 106 -7.14 8.30 7.05
CA SER A 106 -6.85 9.53 6.32
C SER A 106 -5.71 10.25 7.00
N ILE A 107 -5.72 10.28 8.34
CA ILE A 107 -4.62 10.78 9.15
C ILE A 107 -3.35 9.97 8.88
N ILE A 108 -3.43 8.62 8.85
CA ILE A 108 -2.27 7.76 8.58
C ILE A 108 -1.69 8.03 7.20
N TYR A 109 -2.53 8.14 6.16
CA TYR A 109 -2.08 8.43 4.80
C TYR A 109 -1.48 9.81 4.65
N VAL A 110 -2.09 10.84 5.25
CA VAL A 110 -1.51 12.19 5.25
C VAL A 110 -0.17 12.20 5.97
N PHE A 111 -0.07 11.53 7.12
CA PHE A 111 1.19 11.40 7.84
C PHE A 111 2.27 10.73 6.98
N MET A 112 1.96 9.59 6.35
CA MET A 112 2.89 8.93 5.42
C MET A 112 3.27 9.85 4.25
N MET A 113 2.34 10.63 3.72
CA MET A 113 2.57 11.55 2.59
C MET A 113 3.55 12.68 2.95
N VAL A 114 3.45 13.25 4.15
CA VAL A 114 4.37 14.32 4.61
C VAL A 114 5.82 13.84 4.63
N PHE A 115 6.05 12.61 5.08
CA PHE A 115 7.38 11.98 5.09
C PHE A 115 7.74 11.28 3.77
N GLY A 116 7.00 11.52 2.69
CA GLY A 116 7.18 10.88 1.40
C GLY A 116 8.35 11.40 0.55
N GLY A 117 9.12 12.38 1.04
CA GLY A 117 10.29 12.92 0.34
C GLY A 117 9.98 13.92 -0.79
N PHE A 118 8.71 14.07 -1.17
CA PHE A 118 8.26 15.09 -2.12
C PHE A 118 7.90 16.42 -1.44
N LEU A 119 7.13 16.37 -0.34
CA LEU A 119 6.67 17.58 0.39
C LEU A 119 7.74 18.13 1.33
N MET A 120 8.55 17.25 1.92
CA MET A 120 9.64 17.59 2.82
C MET A 120 10.93 17.01 2.29
N ASN A 121 11.99 17.81 2.23
CA ASN A 121 13.30 17.32 1.84
C ASN A 121 13.90 16.48 2.98
N ILE A 122 14.26 15.24 2.66
CA ILE A 122 14.78 14.25 3.60
C ILE A 122 16.13 14.71 4.18
N SER A 123 16.92 15.50 3.45
CA SER A 123 18.23 15.98 3.91
C SER A 123 18.15 17.11 4.96
N SER A 124 17.02 17.80 5.03
CA SER A 124 16.79 18.87 6.01
C SER A 124 16.05 18.40 7.26
N MET A 125 15.71 17.11 7.34
CA MET A 125 14.96 16.56 8.46
C MET A 125 15.89 16.23 9.63
N GLY A 126 15.50 16.60 10.85
CA GLY A 126 16.29 16.27 12.05
C GLY A 126 16.42 14.76 12.25
N ASP A 127 17.59 14.31 12.73
CA ASP A 127 17.92 12.88 12.87
C ASP A 127 16.91 12.11 13.73
N TRP A 128 16.30 12.77 14.71
CA TRP A 128 15.28 12.19 15.58
C TRP A 128 13.96 11.85 14.88
N LEU A 129 13.67 12.45 13.72
CA LEU A 129 12.51 12.13 12.85
C LEU A 129 12.89 11.21 11.69
N ALA A 130 14.20 10.97 11.46
CA ALA A 130 14.71 10.25 10.29
C ALA A 130 14.11 8.87 10.09
N TRP A 131 13.66 8.22 11.17
CA TRP A 131 13.08 6.89 11.12
C TRP A 131 11.64 6.85 10.54
N CYS A 132 10.88 7.95 10.63
CA CYS A 132 9.50 8.02 10.11
C CYS A 132 9.42 7.76 8.60
N LYS A 133 10.48 8.13 7.86
CA LYS A 133 10.56 7.91 6.40
C LYS A 133 10.48 6.43 6.03
N TYR A 134 10.96 5.52 6.89
CA TYR A 134 10.96 4.08 6.63
C TYR A 134 9.59 3.43 6.79
N PHE A 135 8.64 4.11 7.44
CA PHE A 135 7.24 3.67 7.53
C PHE A 135 6.38 4.21 6.39
N SER A 136 6.87 5.21 5.65
CA SER A 136 6.09 5.85 4.59
C SER A 136 6.17 5.06 3.29
N VAL A 137 5.01 4.54 2.83
CA VAL A 137 4.86 3.96 1.49
C VAL A 137 5.18 5.00 0.40
N PHE A 138 4.85 6.27 0.62
CA PHE A 138 5.11 7.35 -0.33
C PHE A 138 6.61 7.57 -0.55
N ASN A 139 7.43 7.42 0.50
CA ASN A 139 8.87 7.59 0.38
C ASN A 139 9.48 6.53 -0.56
N TYR A 140 9.11 5.26 -0.38
CA TYR A 140 9.60 4.19 -1.27
C TYR A 140 9.04 4.29 -2.68
N ALA A 141 7.75 4.63 -2.84
CA ALA A 141 7.16 4.82 -4.15
C ALA A 141 7.83 5.97 -4.91
N TYR A 142 8.04 7.12 -4.25
CA TYR A 142 8.69 8.28 -4.85
C TYR A 142 10.17 8.02 -5.16
N ALA A 143 10.91 7.40 -4.23
CA ALA A 143 12.29 7.00 -4.45
C ALA A 143 12.43 5.98 -5.59
N GLY A 144 11.52 5.02 -5.67
CA GLY A 144 11.44 4.03 -6.75
C GLY A 144 11.18 4.70 -8.10
N LEU A 145 10.24 5.64 -8.20
CA LEU A 145 10.02 6.40 -9.44
C LEU A 145 11.22 7.26 -9.85
N LYS A 146 11.92 7.87 -8.88
CA LYS A 146 13.13 8.67 -9.14
C LYS A 146 14.30 7.80 -9.61
N SER A 147 14.47 6.62 -9.02
CA SER A 147 15.54 5.66 -9.33
C SER A 147 15.22 4.86 -10.61
N GLY A 148 13.96 4.54 -10.83
CA GLY A 148 13.42 3.79 -11.96
C GLY A 148 13.36 4.62 -13.23
N TYR A 149 14.52 4.85 -13.84
CA TYR A 149 14.71 5.31 -15.23
C TYR A 149 14.04 6.62 -15.68
N VAL A 150 13.24 7.31 -14.85
CA VAL A 150 12.47 8.51 -15.22
C VAL A 150 13.28 9.81 -15.09
N VAL A 151 14.38 9.86 -14.32
CA VAL A 151 15.01 11.15 -13.96
C VAL A 151 16.49 11.32 -14.40
N LEU A 152 17.18 10.29 -14.90
CA LEU A 152 18.67 10.32 -14.88
C LEU A 152 19.37 10.09 -16.23
N SER A 153 18.91 10.71 -17.31
CA SER A 153 19.87 11.19 -18.32
C SER A 153 20.45 12.57 -17.96
N ASP A 154 19.75 13.38 -17.14
CA ASP A 154 20.13 14.79 -16.90
C ASP A 154 20.68 15.12 -15.51
N GLN A 155 20.39 14.36 -14.43
CA GLN A 155 20.76 14.81 -13.06
C GLN A 155 21.98 14.15 -12.40
N GLN A 156 22.73 13.25 -13.06
CA GLN A 156 23.96 12.63 -12.52
C GLN A 156 23.89 12.10 -11.05
N ILE A 157 22.71 11.70 -10.57
CA ILE A 157 22.59 11.12 -9.23
C ILE A 157 22.97 9.64 -9.35
N ALA A 158 24.18 9.30 -8.92
CA ALA A 158 24.70 7.94 -8.96
C ALA A 158 23.83 6.97 -8.14
N TYR A 159 23.23 5.99 -8.79
CA TYR A 159 22.96 4.72 -8.11
C TYR A 159 24.33 4.07 -7.87
N LYS A 160 24.68 3.80 -6.61
CA LYS A 160 25.98 3.17 -6.34
C LYS A 160 25.95 1.68 -6.74
N THR A 161 24.77 1.07 -6.78
CA THR A 161 24.60 -0.36 -7.14
C THR A 161 23.22 -0.63 -7.76
N GLY A 162 23.09 -1.62 -8.66
CA GLY A 162 21.79 -2.04 -9.22
C GLY A 162 20.77 -2.56 -8.20
N TRP A 163 21.23 -2.86 -6.97
CA TRP A 163 20.38 -3.22 -5.84
C TRP A 163 19.53 -2.05 -5.30
N ASP A 164 20.02 -0.81 -5.43
CA ASP A 164 19.30 0.37 -4.92
C ASP A 164 17.94 0.54 -5.61
N LEU A 165 17.84 0.14 -6.88
CA LEU A 165 16.60 0.12 -7.66
C LEU A 165 15.54 -0.79 -7.01
N TRP A 166 15.93 -2.03 -6.69
CA TRP A 166 15.02 -3.05 -6.17
C TRP A 166 14.76 -2.91 -4.68
N SER A 167 15.66 -2.27 -3.94
CA SER A 167 15.54 -2.12 -2.48
C SER A 167 14.23 -1.42 -2.07
N ASN A 168 13.79 -0.42 -2.83
CA ASN A 168 12.55 0.30 -2.57
C ASN A 168 11.31 -0.57 -2.84
N GLU A 169 11.33 -1.36 -3.92
CA GLU A 169 10.26 -2.29 -4.25
C GLU A 169 10.10 -3.37 -3.18
N PHE A 170 11.22 -3.93 -2.71
CA PHE A 170 11.22 -4.86 -1.58
C PHE A 170 10.74 -4.20 -0.29
N GLY A 171 11.09 -2.93 -0.04
CA GLY A 171 10.57 -2.15 1.08
C GLY A 171 9.04 -2.09 1.08
N MET A 172 8.42 -1.79 -0.06
CA MET A 172 6.96 -1.76 -0.19
C MET A 172 6.33 -3.14 -0.03
N LEU A 173 6.96 -4.19 -0.57
CA LEU A 173 6.52 -5.58 -0.34
C LEU A 173 6.54 -5.95 1.14
N LEU A 174 7.61 -5.62 1.86
CA LEU A 174 7.73 -5.88 3.29
C LEU A 174 6.65 -5.14 4.09
N ILE A 175 6.40 -3.87 3.78
CA ILE A 175 5.32 -3.09 4.41
C ILE A 175 3.96 -3.75 4.15
N THR A 176 3.70 -4.18 2.91
CA THR A 176 2.47 -4.88 2.54
C THR A 176 2.30 -6.15 3.38
N MET A 177 3.31 -7.01 3.42
CA MET A 177 3.29 -8.26 4.18
C MET A 177 3.13 -8.02 5.68
N PHE A 178 3.78 -6.99 6.22
CA PHE A 178 3.66 -6.60 7.61
C PHE A 178 2.23 -6.19 7.98
N PHE A 179 1.60 -5.30 7.22
CA PHE A 179 0.23 -4.86 7.51
C PHE A 179 -0.81 -5.97 7.25
N LEU A 180 -0.60 -6.82 6.25
CA LEU A 180 -1.44 -8.00 6.03
C LEU A 180 -1.32 -9.00 7.19
N ALA A 181 -0.12 -9.24 7.70
CA ALA A 181 0.09 -10.08 8.88
C ALA A 181 -0.61 -9.50 10.12
N LEU A 182 -0.50 -8.18 10.34
CA LEU A 182 -1.21 -7.49 11.41
C LEU A 182 -2.73 -7.60 11.25
N CYS A 183 -3.25 -7.40 10.04
CA CYS A 183 -4.67 -7.57 9.75
C CYS A 183 -5.15 -8.99 10.08
N TYR A 184 -4.40 -10.00 9.67
CA TYR A 184 -4.71 -11.40 9.99
C TYR A 184 -4.69 -11.70 11.50
N ILE A 185 -3.71 -11.16 12.23
CA ILE A 185 -3.66 -11.26 13.69
C ILE A 185 -4.88 -10.59 14.34
N GLN A 186 -5.27 -9.41 13.86
CA GLN A 186 -6.45 -8.71 14.37
C GLN A 186 -7.73 -9.51 14.12
N LEU A 187 -7.93 -10.04 12.91
CA LEU A 187 -9.08 -10.90 12.58
C LEU A 187 -9.14 -12.15 13.49
N ARG A 188 -8.00 -12.72 13.86
CA ARG A 188 -7.95 -13.84 14.81
C ARG A 188 -8.27 -13.44 16.25
N ARG A 189 -8.00 -12.19 16.64
CA ARG A 189 -8.26 -11.64 17.98
C ARG A 189 -9.70 -11.17 18.19
N ILE A 190 -10.50 -11.02 17.14
CA ILE A 190 -11.91 -10.65 17.28
C ILE A 190 -12.61 -11.68 18.16
N LYS A 191 -13.20 -11.22 19.28
CA LYS A 191 -13.99 -12.07 20.18
C LYS A 191 -15.24 -12.56 19.43
N LYS A 192 -15.46 -13.87 19.43
CA LYS A 192 -16.52 -14.54 18.66
C LYS A 192 -17.72 -14.97 19.52
N TYR A 193 -17.81 -14.45 20.73
CA TYR A 193 -18.82 -14.87 21.71
C TYR A 193 -20.03 -13.94 21.68
N LYS A 194 -21.21 -14.54 21.79
CA LYS A 194 -22.50 -13.87 22.06
C LYS A 194 -22.46 -13.14 23.39
#